data_AF-A0A3Q3IX64-F1
#
_entry.id   AF-A0A3Q3IX64-F1
#
_cell.length_a   1.000
_cell.length_b   1.000
_cell.length_c   1.000
_cell.angle_alpha   90.00
_cell.angle_beta   90.00
_cell.angle_gamma   90.00
#
_symmetry.space_group_name_H-M   'P 1'
#
loop_
_entity.id
_entity.type
_entity.pdbx_description
1 polymer ?
#
loop_
_entity_poly.entity_id
_entity_poly.type
_entity_poly.pdbx_seq_one_letter_code
_entity_poly.pdbx_strand_id
1 'polypeptide(L)'
;MDVFLMIRRHKTTIFTDAKESTTVYELKRIVEGILKRPPEDQRLYKDDVLLNDSQTLGNCGFTNQTARPQAPATVGLAFRLSDDSFEQLRIEPFSTPPELPDVMKPQDSGSTANEQALLQSTADMGAKVLHTGTTTSRPQEEETAEPWEQLDAVDSAAVKYIADLLQSSKSRARMAGRARLSLSHTVLLSLTLLSKRVSYRSVSRRFHLEKGNIHRIFFSFCERVNMLEEKQIRWPVGREAVEALFPLFSPEDEEGVQKAPQVLGVLGCTQIPIRLPIGKHDVESTVAEVKRMKKEAHPDSWLNLELVCDHTGHFLHCRISKGSDMDRGITLRDKLKQHPELMPPGSCLVARAGYPLTTQILTPYTRSHSLQEELFNKTLEEHFQILDQAVANLRTRFQRLRYLDIGNYERARAVVLTACVLHNVFLDMGQVIQGEVKKEEPIIQEGEGEVDDEGVCRRDAISDLLFKSFDSERT
;
A
#
# COMPACT_ATOMS: atom_id res chain seq x y z
N MET A 1 -13.01 -2.11 -32.15
CA MET A 1 -13.81 -1.31 -31.20
C MET A 1 -14.13 -2.18 -30.01
N ASP A 2 -14.30 -1.58 -28.83
CA ASP A 2 -14.58 -2.34 -27.60
C ASP A 2 -16.09 -2.53 -27.42
N VAL A 3 -16.47 -3.70 -26.89
CA VAL A 3 -17.83 -4.07 -26.53
C VAL A 3 -17.90 -4.39 -25.05
N PHE A 4 -18.95 -3.92 -24.39
CA PHE A 4 -19.16 -4.09 -22.95
C PHE A 4 -20.23 -5.15 -22.72
N LEU A 5 -19.90 -6.18 -21.95
CA LEU A 5 -20.69 -7.40 -21.82
C LEU A 5 -21.08 -7.68 -20.37
N MET A 6 -22.26 -8.27 -20.20
CA MET A 6 -22.73 -8.90 -18.97
C MET A 6 -22.84 -10.41 -19.20
N ILE A 7 -21.87 -11.18 -18.70
CA ILE A 7 -21.92 -12.65 -18.77
C ILE A 7 -22.72 -13.16 -17.57
N ARG A 8 -23.87 -13.81 -17.82
CA ARG A 8 -24.87 -14.14 -16.80
C ARG A 8 -25.15 -15.64 -16.72
N ARG A 9 -25.17 -16.16 -15.50
CA ARG A 9 -25.50 -17.55 -15.15
C ARG A 9 -26.11 -17.61 -13.75
N HIS A 10 -27.30 -18.17 -13.60
CA HIS A 10 -28.09 -18.13 -12.36
C HIS A 10 -28.14 -16.70 -11.78
N LYS A 11 -27.60 -16.50 -10.57
CA LYS A 11 -27.48 -15.19 -9.89
C LYS A 11 -26.10 -14.54 -10.09
N THR A 12 -25.23 -15.11 -10.90
CA THR A 12 -23.90 -14.58 -11.22
C THR A 12 -23.99 -13.66 -12.43
N THR A 13 -23.37 -12.49 -12.35
CA THR A 13 -23.22 -11.55 -13.47
C THR A 13 -21.79 -10.99 -13.45
N ILE A 14 -21.06 -11.18 -14.55
CA ILE A 14 -19.69 -10.69 -14.75
C ILE A 14 -19.75 -9.54 -15.75
N PHE A 15 -19.26 -8.36 -15.36
CA PHE A 15 -19.04 -7.25 -16.27
C PHE A 15 -17.62 -7.31 -16.81
N THR A 16 -17.47 -7.35 -18.13
CA THR A 16 -16.18 -7.33 -18.81
C THR A 16 -16.32 -6.61 -20.14
N ASP A 17 -15.22 -6.07 -20.64
CA ASP A 17 -15.09 -5.62 -22.01
C ASP A 17 -14.25 -6.60 -22.83
N ALA A 18 -14.43 -6.56 -24.15
CA ALA A 18 -13.64 -7.29 -25.13
C ALA A 18 -13.62 -6.51 -26.45
N LYS A 19 -12.73 -6.85 -27.38
CA LYS A 19 -12.78 -6.27 -28.72
C LYS A 19 -13.86 -6.96 -29.55
N GLU A 20 -14.50 -6.25 -30.47
CA GLU A 20 -15.42 -6.87 -31.45
C GLU A 20 -14.75 -8.00 -32.24
N SER A 21 -13.43 -7.93 -32.44
CA SER A 21 -12.63 -8.94 -33.13
C SER A 21 -12.27 -10.15 -32.26
N THR A 22 -12.51 -10.09 -30.95
CA THR A 22 -12.28 -11.22 -30.02
C THR A 22 -13.24 -12.36 -30.37
N THR A 23 -12.75 -13.59 -30.28
CA THR A 23 -13.56 -14.80 -30.56
C THR A 23 -14.36 -15.23 -29.33
N VAL A 24 -15.41 -16.02 -29.56
CA VAL A 24 -16.19 -16.64 -28.48
C VAL A 24 -15.30 -17.54 -27.62
N TYR A 25 -14.33 -18.25 -28.21
CA TYR A 25 -13.36 -19.06 -27.46
C TYR A 25 -12.48 -18.21 -26.53
N GLU A 26 -11.97 -17.08 -27.01
CA GLU A 26 -11.20 -16.16 -26.17
C GLU A 26 -12.05 -15.57 -25.04
N LEU A 27 -13.34 -15.28 -25.29
CA LEU A 27 -14.26 -14.86 -24.24
C LEU A 27 -14.47 -15.96 -23.18
N LYS A 28 -14.52 -17.24 -23.57
CA LYS A 28 -14.53 -18.37 -22.63
C LYS A 28 -13.25 -18.46 -21.78
N ARG A 29 -12.08 -18.09 -22.32
CA ARG A 29 -10.82 -18.01 -21.53
C ARG A 29 -10.86 -16.90 -20.48
N ILE A 30 -11.53 -15.78 -20.78
CA ILE A 30 -11.79 -14.73 -19.78
C ILE A 30 -12.69 -15.29 -18.66
N VAL A 31 -13.75 -16.00 -19.02
CA VAL A 31 -14.65 -16.66 -18.05
C VAL A 31 -13.91 -17.71 -17.23
N GLU A 32 -13.03 -18.51 -17.84
CA GLU A 32 -12.18 -19.49 -17.15
C GLU A 32 -11.27 -18.80 -16.11
N GLY A 33 -10.67 -17.67 -16.45
CA GLY A 33 -9.85 -16.88 -15.54
C GLY A 33 -10.60 -16.49 -14.25
N ILE A 34 -11.92 -16.28 -14.34
CA ILE A 34 -12.77 -15.80 -13.24
C ILE A 34 -13.44 -16.98 -12.50
N LEU A 35 -14.12 -17.86 -13.23
CA LEU A 35 -14.95 -18.94 -12.67
C LEU A 35 -14.24 -20.30 -12.62
N LYS A 36 -13.01 -20.39 -13.10
CA LYS A 36 -12.14 -21.59 -13.03
C LYS A 36 -12.77 -22.84 -13.68
N ARG A 37 -13.55 -22.65 -14.74
CA ARG A 37 -14.09 -23.73 -15.59
C ARG A 37 -13.46 -23.59 -16.98
N PRO A 38 -12.88 -24.65 -17.56
CA PRO A 38 -12.18 -24.53 -18.84
C PRO A 38 -13.16 -24.33 -20.01
N PRO A 39 -12.74 -23.77 -21.16
CA PRO A 39 -13.64 -23.41 -22.27
C PRO A 39 -14.50 -24.56 -22.81
N GLU A 40 -13.98 -25.78 -22.80
CA GLU A 40 -14.69 -26.99 -23.20
C GLU A 40 -15.89 -27.31 -22.32
N ASP A 41 -15.91 -26.83 -21.08
CA ASP A 41 -17.00 -26.99 -20.11
C ASP A 41 -17.97 -25.80 -20.12
N GLN A 42 -17.85 -24.89 -21.09
CA GLN A 42 -18.66 -23.68 -21.18
C GLN A 42 -19.48 -23.63 -22.48
N ARG A 43 -20.72 -23.15 -22.37
CA ARG A 43 -21.53 -22.70 -23.49
C ARG A 43 -21.91 -21.24 -23.29
N LEU A 44 -21.68 -20.43 -24.32
CA LEU A 44 -22.06 -19.02 -24.34
C LEU A 44 -23.25 -18.82 -25.28
N TYR A 45 -24.18 -17.97 -24.87
CA TYR A 45 -25.43 -17.72 -25.58
C TYR A 45 -25.61 -16.22 -25.80
N LYS A 46 -26.23 -15.87 -26.91
CA LYS A 46 -26.86 -14.56 -27.10
C LYS A 46 -28.36 -14.80 -27.17
N ASP A 47 -29.07 -14.25 -26.21
CA ASP A 47 -30.47 -14.60 -25.95
C ASP A 47 -30.56 -16.13 -25.74
N ASP A 48 -31.22 -16.87 -26.64
CA ASP A 48 -31.31 -18.34 -26.60
C ASP A 48 -30.44 -19.04 -27.67
N VAL A 49 -29.64 -18.28 -28.43
CA VAL A 49 -28.82 -18.81 -29.53
C VAL A 49 -27.42 -19.15 -29.02
N LEU A 50 -27.02 -20.42 -29.18
CA LEU A 50 -25.69 -20.89 -28.85
C LEU A 50 -24.64 -20.26 -29.78
N LEU A 51 -23.58 -19.70 -29.19
CA LEU A 51 -22.49 -19.07 -29.92
C LEU A 51 -21.41 -20.10 -30.32
N ASN A 52 -20.85 -19.94 -31.53
CA ASN A 52 -19.78 -20.78 -32.04
C ASN A 52 -18.41 -20.22 -31.65
N ASP A 53 -17.54 -21.06 -31.10
CA ASP A 53 -16.21 -20.72 -30.59
C ASP A 53 -15.30 -19.99 -31.60
N SER A 54 -15.45 -20.28 -32.89
CA SER A 54 -14.64 -19.65 -33.95
C SER A 54 -15.16 -18.29 -34.42
N GLN A 55 -16.38 -17.90 -34.06
CA GLN A 55 -16.95 -16.61 -34.45
C GLN A 55 -16.40 -15.48 -33.58
N THR A 56 -16.24 -14.31 -34.18
CA THR A 56 -15.93 -13.08 -33.45
C THR A 56 -17.19 -12.52 -32.78
N LEU A 57 -17.02 -11.77 -31.69
CA LEU A 57 -18.12 -11.13 -30.98
C LEU A 57 -18.93 -10.19 -31.90
N GLY A 58 -18.25 -9.48 -32.80
CA GLY A 58 -18.87 -8.66 -33.84
C GLY A 58 -19.78 -9.48 -34.76
N ASN A 59 -19.34 -10.65 -35.21
CA ASN A 59 -20.14 -11.55 -36.06
C ASN A 59 -21.30 -12.21 -35.29
N CYS A 60 -21.17 -12.38 -33.98
CA CYS A 60 -22.27 -12.76 -33.09
C CYS A 60 -23.23 -11.57 -32.81
N GLY A 61 -22.97 -10.39 -33.37
CA GLY A 61 -23.80 -9.19 -33.25
C GLY A 61 -23.62 -8.41 -31.95
N PHE A 62 -22.48 -8.57 -31.27
CA PHE A 62 -22.02 -7.67 -30.23
C PHE A 62 -21.14 -6.60 -30.88
N THR A 63 -21.67 -5.39 -31.03
CA THR A 63 -20.96 -4.25 -31.61
C THR A 63 -20.94 -3.09 -30.63
N ASN A 64 -20.07 -2.10 -30.85
CA ASN A 64 -19.97 -0.91 -30.00
C ASN A 64 -21.29 -0.10 -29.94
N GLN A 65 -22.19 -0.30 -30.90
CA GLN A 65 -23.51 0.33 -30.90
C GLN A 65 -24.50 -0.41 -30.00
N THR A 66 -24.42 -1.75 -29.94
CA THR A 66 -25.35 -2.63 -29.20
C THR A 66 -24.85 -3.04 -27.82
N ALA A 67 -23.56 -2.90 -27.54
CA ALA A 67 -22.90 -3.30 -26.31
C ALA A 67 -22.09 -2.14 -25.71
N ARG A 68 -22.79 -1.10 -25.22
CA ARG A 68 -22.19 0.15 -24.71
C ARG A 68 -21.87 0.06 -23.21
N PRO A 69 -20.94 0.87 -22.66
CA PRO A 69 -20.62 0.84 -21.22
C PRO A 69 -21.84 1.03 -20.31
N GLN A 70 -22.75 1.94 -20.67
CA GLN A 70 -23.97 2.25 -19.92
C GLN A 70 -25.13 1.28 -20.19
N ALA A 71 -25.03 0.47 -21.25
CA ALA A 71 -26.03 -0.50 -21.67
C ALA A 71 -25.30 -1.73 -22.26
N PRO A 72 -24.63 -2.52 -21.41
CA PRO A 72 -23.83 -3.66 -21.87
C PRO A 72 -24.73 -4.78 -22.41
N ALA A 73 -24.23 -5.51 -23.41
CA ALA A 73 -24.97 -6.61 -24.00
C ALA A 73 -24.92 -7.86 -23.10
N THR A 74 -26.00 -8.62 -23.05
CA THR A 74 -26.07 -9.85 -22.22
C THR A 74 -25.53 -11.06 -22.98
N VAL A 75 -24.68 -11.84 -22.31
CA VAL A 75 -24.19 -13.14 -22.78
C VAL A 75 -24.61 -14.20 -21.75
N GLY A 76 -25.43 -15.16 -22.16
CA GLY A 76 -25.79 -16.29 -21.30
C GLY A 76 -24.64 -17.28 -21.15
N LEU A 77 -24.46 -17.87 -19.98
CA LEU A 77 -23.44 -18.87 -19.70
C LEU A 77 -24.07 -20.11 -19.06
N ALA A 78 -23.71 -21.30 -19.57
CA ALA A 78 -24.05 -22.59 -19.01
C ALA A 78 -22.79 -23.47 -18.90
N PHE A 79 -22.69 -24.27 -17.84
CA PHE A 79 -21.59 -25.20 -17.62
C PHE A 79 -21.96 -26.65 -17.92
N ARG A 80 -20.94 -27.44 -18.28
CA ARG A 80 -21.00 -28.90 -18.29
C ARG A 80 -21.13 -29.42 -16.85
N LEU A 81 -21.96 -30.45 -16.65
CA LEU A 81 -22.20 -31.16 -15.40
C LEU A 81 -21.32 -32.42 -15.32
N SER A 82 -21.34 -33.10 -14.16
CA SER A 82 -20.53 -34.30 -13.92
C SER A 82 -20.95 -35.52 -14.76
N ASP A 83 -22.14 -35.50 -15.35
CA ASP A 83 -22.68 -36.54 -16.23
C ASP A 83 -22.41 -36.25 -17.72
N ASP A 84 -21.48 -35.33 -18.02
CA ASP A 84 -21.09 -34.88 -19.37
C ASP A 84 -22.21 -34.14 -20.15
N SER A 85 -23.38 -33.92 -19.52
CA SER A 85 -24.44 -33.07 -20.04
C SER A 85 -24.18 -31.59 -19.74
N PHE A 86 -24.76 -30.68 -20.51
CA PHE A 86 -24.73 -29.25 -20.17
C PHE A 86 -26.01 -28.86 -19.42
N GLU A 87 -25.86 -28.05 -18.39
CA GLU A 87 -27.02 -27.48 -17.70
C GLU A 87 -27.84 -26.59 -18.65
N GLN A 88 -29.13 -26.44 -18.34
CA GLN A 88 -29.98 -25.53 -19.08
C GLN A 88 -29.57 -24.08 -18.82
N LEU A 89 -29.59 -23.24 -19.86
CA LEU A 89 -29.39 -21.80 -19.71
C LEU A 89 -30.43 -21.23 -18.73
N ARG A 90 -29.95 -20.72 -17.59
CA ARG A 90 -30.80 -20.12 -16.57
C ARG A 90 -30.20 -18.80 -16.12
N ILE A 91 -30.96 -17.72 -16.29
CA ILE A 91 -30.59 -16.37 -15.88
C ILE A 91 -31.68 -15.86 -14.94
N GLU A 92 -31.34 -15.60 -13.69
CA GLU A 92 -32.30 -15.05 -12.72
C GLU A 92 -32.55 -13.56 -13.04
N PRO A 93 -33.81 -13.11 -13.13
CA PRO A 93 -34.10 -11.69 -13.37
C PRO A 93 -33.60 -10.85 -12.20
N PHE A 94 -33.24 -9.59 -12.47
CA PHE A 94 -32.97 -8.63 -11.41
C PHE A 94 -34.27 -8.29 -10.66
N SER A 95 -34.12 -7.72 -9.46
CA SER A 95 -35.27 -7.21 -8.70
C SER A 95 -36.01 -6.14 -9.48
N THR A 96 -37.34 -6.14 -9.39
CA THR A 96 -38.15 -5.04 -9.88
C THR A 96 -37.97 -3.81 -8.98
N PRO A 97 -37.83 -2.60 -9.55
CA PRO A 97 -37.77 -1.38 -8.76
C PRO A 97 -39.08 -1.17 -7.97
N PRO A 98 -39.04 -0.45 -6.84
CA PRO A 98 -40.27 -0.07 -6.12
C PRO A 98 -41.13 0.87 -6.98
N GLU A 99 -42.41 1.01 -6.61
CA GLU A 99 -43.27 2.00 -7.24
C GLU A 99 -42.69 3.40 -7.08
N LEU A 100 -42.84 4.20 -8.14
CA LEU A 100 -42.35 5.56 -8.17
C LEU A 100 -43.11 6.38 -7.10
N PRO A 101 -42.44 7.09 -6.18
CA PRO A 101 -43.12 7.95 -5.23
C PRO A 101 -43.96 9.01 -5.94
N ASP A 102 -45.09 9.41 -5.36
CA ASP A 102 -46.01 10.38 -5.99
C ASP A 102 -45.34 11.72 -6.34
N VAL A 103 -44.33 12.12 -5.57
CA VAL A 103 -43.53 13.35 -5.82
C VAL A 103 -42.71 13.26 -7.10
N MET A 104 -42.40 12.06 -7.57
CA MET A 104 -41.65 11.80 -8.80
C MET A 104 -42.55 11.43 -9.99
N LYS A 105 -43.84 11.18 -9.76
CA LYS A 105 -44.81 10.99 -10.83
C LYS A 105 -45.00 12.34 -11.54
N PRO A 106 -45.12 12.39 -12.88
CA PRO A 106 -45.47 13.61 -13.58
C PRO A 106 -46.74 14.18 -12.96
N GLN A 107 -46.70 15.44 -12.49
CA GLN A 107 -47.91 16.12 -12.10
C GLN A 107 -48.68 16.42 -13.38
N ASP A 108 -49.89 15.86 -13.51
CA ASP A 108 -50.80 16.21 -14.59
C ASP A 108 -51.20 17.68 -14.44
N SER A 109 -50.41 18.57 -15.05
CA SER A 109 -50.77 19.97 -15.19
C SER A 109 -51.82 20.11 -16.30
N GLY A 110 -53.09 19.92 -15.92
CA GLY A 110 -54.26 20.48 -16.61
C GLY A 110 -55.35 19.48 -17.01
N SER A 111 -56.43 19.36 -16.23
CA SER A 111 -57.67 20.09 -16.51
C SER A 111 -58.75 19.78 -15.48
N THR A 112 -59.44 20.83 -15.06
CA THR A 112 -60.75 20.78 -14.42
C THR A 112 -61.82 20.31 -15.40
N ALA A 113 -62.76 19.52 -14.85
CA ALA A 113 -64.15 19.31 -15.28
C ALA A 113 -64.48 18.17 -16.28
N ASN A 114 -65.48 17.40 -15.85
CA ASN A 114 -66.38 16.49 -16.56
C ASN A 114 -65.84 15.15 -17.06
N GLU A 115 -66.17 14.08 -16.33
CA GLU A 115 -67.22 13.16 -16.79
C GLU A 115 -67.75 12.29 -15.63
N GLN A 116 -68.91 12.69 -15.10
CA GLN A 116 -69.87 11.76 -14.54
C GLN A 116 -70.70 11.18 -15.69
N ALA A 117 -71.06 9.90 -15.55
CA ALA A 117 -72.08 9.14 -16.26
C ALA A 117 -71.66 8.41 -17.56
N LEU A 118 -71.30 7.13 -17.40
CA LEU A 118 -72.02 6.05 -18.09
C LEU A 118 -72.03 4.78 -17.22
N LEU A 119 -73.25 4.31 -17.00
CA LEU A 119 -73.66 3.19 -16.15
C LEU A 119 -73.79 1.91 -16.97
N GLN A 120 -73.61 0.77 -16.26
CA GLN A 120 -74.17 -0.57 -16.51
C GLN A 120 -73.53 -1.36 -17.67
N SER A 121 -73.23 -2.65 -17.60
CA SER A 121 -73.51 -3.79 -16.70
C SER A 121 -72.51 -4.88 -17.12
N THR A 122 -71.93 -5.72 -16.26
CA THR A 122 -72.51 -7.01 -15.85
C THR A 122 -71.79 -7.57 -14.60
N ALA A 123 -72.59 -8.12 -13.68
CA ALA A 123 -72.24 -9.03 -12.60
C ALA A 123 -71.63 -10.36 -13.13
N ASP A 124 -71.11 -11.34 -12.40
CA ASP A 124 -71.21 -11.77 -10.99
C ASP A 124 -70.15 -12.89 -10.75
N MET A 125 -69.98 -13.32 -9.49
CA MET A 125 -69.37 -14.57 -8.95
C MET A 125 -67.84 -14.59 -8.73
N GLY A 126 -67.28 -14.80 -7.54
CA GLY A 126 -67.86 -15.12 -6.23
C GLY A 126 -66.79 -15.25 -5.13
N ALA A 127 -67.28 -15.39 -3.89
CA ALA A 127 -66.61 -15.54 -2.59
C ALA A 127 -65.42 -16.54 -2.55
N LYS A 128 -64.50 -16.59 -1.57
CA LYS A 128 -64.66 -16.50 -0.10
C LYS A 128 -63.26 -16.60 0.56
N VAL A 129 -63.01 -15.71 1.53
CA VAL A 129 -62.32 -15.89 2.84
C VAL A 129 -61.42 -17.13 3.05
N LEU A 130 -60.15 -16.91 3.43
CA LEU A 130 -59.58 -17.45 4.67
C LEU A 130 -58.27 -16.75 5.05
N HIS A 131 -58.37 -15.92 6.09
CA HIS A 131 -57.25 -15.49 6.92
C HIS A 131 -56.80 -16.67 7.78
N THR A 132 -55.50 -16.99 7.73
CA THR A 132 -54.79 -17.56 8.87
C THR A 132 -53.62 -16.63 9.20
N GLY A 133 -53.82 -15.85 10.25
CA GLY A 133 -52.74 -15.13 10.89
C GLY A 133 -51.84 -16.13 11.61
N THR A 134 -50.57 -16.14 11.25
CA THR A 134 -49.50 -16.60 12.14
C THR A 134 -48.67 -15.38 12.48
N THR A 135 -48.97 -14.82 13.64
CA THR A 135 -48.17 -13.83 14.35
C THR A 135 -46.86 -14.50 14.73
N THR A 136 -45.79 -14.16 14.03
CA THR A 136 -44.43 -14.36 14.55
C THR A 136 -43.78 -13.00 14.63
N SER A 137 -43.95 -12.37 15.79
CA SER A 137 -43.24 -11.18 16.22
C SER A 137 -41.74 -11.44 16.16
N ARG A 138 -41.08 -10.89 15.14
CA ARG A 138 -39.63 -10.76 15.10
C ARG A 138 -39.28 -9.47 15.84
N PRO A 139 -38.39 -9.48 16.83
CA PRO A 139 -38.00 -8.25 17.52
C PRO A 139 -37.44 -7.27 16.49
N GLN A 140 -37.96 -6.05 16.47
CA GLN A 140 -37.20 -4.91 15.98
C GLN A 140 -36.02 -4.75 16.94
N GLU A 141 -34.88 -5.32 16.58
CA GLU A 141 -33.62 -4.69 16.93
C GLU A 141 -33.56 -3.42 16.08
N GLU A 142 -34.00 -2.32 16.69
CA GLU A 142 -33.41 -1.02 16.37
C GLU A 142 -31.90 -1.19 16.58
N GLU A 143 -31.17 -1.53 15.51
CA GLU A 143 -29.74 -1.22 15.42
C GLU A 143 -29.66 0.30 15.36
N THR A 144 -29.74 0.92 16.54
CA THR A 144 -29.15 2.22 16.81
C THR A 144 -27.76 2.20 16.22
N ALA A 145 -27.52 3.05 15.22
CA ALA A 145 -26.19 3.26 14.69
C ALA A 145 -25.26 3.61 15.86
N GLU A 146 -24.44 2.65 16.27
CA GLU A 146 -23.37 2.82 17.25
C GLU A 146 -22.57 4.07 16.82
N PRO A 147 -22.50 5.12 17.66
CA PRO A 147 -21.68 6.28 17.37
C PRO A 147 -20.25 5.82 17.11
N TRP A 148 -19.65 6.31 16.03
CA TRP A 148 -18.25 6.07 15.65
C TRP A 148 -17.38 5.93 16.91
N GLU A 149 -16.93 4.70 17.18
CA GLU A 149 -16.16 4.32 18.37
C GLU A 149 -15.23 5.45 18.80
N GLN A 150 -15.29 5.83 20.08
CA GLN A 150 -14.44 6.82 20.73
C GLN A 150 -13.00 6.73 20.18
N LEU A 151 -12.62 7.69 19.33
CA LEU A 151 -11.22 7.92 19.03
C LEU A 151 -10.55 8.26 20.36
N ASP A 152 -9.46 7.57 20.67
CA ASP A 152 -8.56 8.06 21.71
C ASP A 152 -8.16 9.50 21.36
N ALA A 153 -8.05 10.36 22.38
CA ALA A 153 -7.77 11.79 22.18
C ALA A 153 -6.49 12.02 21.32
N VAL A 154 -5.54 11.10 21.42
CA VAL A 154 -4.27 11.06 20.66
C VAL A 154 -4.52 10.85 19.16
N ASP A 155 -5.40 9.92 18.80
CA ASP A 155 -5.77 9.65 17.40
C ASP A 155 -6.55 10.84 16.79
N SER A 156 -7.37 11.51 17.61
CA SER A 156 -8.13 12.69 17.18
C SER A 156 -7.22 13.89 16.84
N ALA A 157 -6.20 14.15 17.68
CA ALA A 157 -5.23 15.22 17.44
C ALA A 157 -4.38 14.94 16.17
N ALA A 158 -3.91 13.70 16.01
CA ALA A 158 -3.15 13.28 14.82
C ALA A 158 -3.98 13.41 13.54
N VAL A 159 -5.23 12.96 13.56
CA VAL A 159 -6.14 13.07 12.42
C VAL A 159 -6.34 14.53 12.02
N LYS A 160 -6.52 15.43 12.99
CA LYS A 160 -6.67 16.87 12.74
C LYS A 160 -5.41 17.46 12.12
N TYR A 161 -4.24 17.25 12.74
CA TYR A 161 -2.98 17.80 12.26
C TYR A 161 -2.65 17.36 10.83
N ILE A 162 -2.79 16.05 10.54
CA ILE A 162 -2.54 15.51 9.20
C ILE A 162 -3.58 16.03 8.19
N ALA A 163 -4.85 16.18 8.59
CA ALA A 163 -5.86 16.77 7.72
C ALA A 163 -5.51 18.22 7.35
N ASP A 164 -5.07 19.03 8.31
CA ASP A 164 -4.67 20.42 8.09
C ASP A 164 -3.44 20.49 7.18
N LEU A 165 -2.45 19.61 7.41
CA LEU A 165 -1.25 19.50 6.56
C LEU A 165 -1.60 19.15 5.11
N LEU A 166 -2.59 18.28 4.90
CA LEU A 166 -3.06 17.89 3.57
C LEU A 166 -3.97 18.92 2.91
N GLN A 167 -4.60 19.82 3.66
CA GLN A 167 -5.54 20.83 3.14
C GLN A 167 -4.88 21.87 2.24
N SER A 168 -3.58 22.15 2.46
CA SER A 168 -2.78 23.08 1.66
C SER A 168 -2.37 22.53 0.29
N SER A 169 -2.56 21.24 0.05
CA SER A 169 -2.19 20.56 -1.20
C SER A 169 -3.35 20.52 -2.21
N LYS A 170 -3.12 20.99 -3.44
CA LYS A 170 -4.12 21.06 -4.52
C LYS A 170 -4.64 19.65 -4.89
N SER A 171 -5.91 19.39 -4.60
CA SER A 171 -6.60 18.15 -5.00
C SER A 171 -6.72 18.06 -6.52
N ARG A 172 -6.30 16.95 -7.13
CA ARG A 172 -6.69 16.60 -8.51
C ARG A 172 -8.22 16.48 -8.64
N ALA A 173 -8.70 16.69 -9.86
CA ALA A 173 -10.13 16.72 -10.21
C ALA A 173 -10.87 15.47 -9.76
N ARG A 174 -12.07 15.67 -9.21
CA ARG A 174 -12.84 14.71 -8.44
C ARG A 174 -13.84 13.98 -9.35
N MET A 175 -13.77 12.65 -9.40
CA MET A 175 -14.78 11.81 -10.09
C MET A 175 -16.09 11.78 -9.29
N ALA A 176 -17.22 12.06 -9.93
CA ALA A 176 -18.56 12.06 -9.33
C ALA A 176 -19.11 10.64 -9.09
N GLY A 177 -20.07 10.50 -8.17
CA GLY A 177 -20.94 9.30 -8.07
C GLY A 177 -20.63 8.26 -6.98
N ARG A 178 -19.64 8.45 -6.10
CA ARG A 178 -19.36 7.51 -4.98
C ARG A 178 -19.37 8.22 -3.62
N ALA A 179 -19.70 7.47 -2.57
CA ALA A 179 -19.68 7.95 -1.19
C ALA A 179 -18.34 8.63 -0.86
N ARG A 180 -18.44 9.86 -0.34
CA ARG A 180 -17.30 10.74 -0.06
C ARG A 180 -17.05 10.76 1.44
N LEU A 181 -15.81 10.52 1.83
CA LEU A 181 -15.38 10.82 3.19
C LEU A 181 -14.92 12.27 3.28
N SER A 182 -15.13 12.89 4.44
CA SER A 182 -14.43 14.13 4.77
C SER A 182 -12.91 13.87 4.82
N LEU A 183 -12.11 14.94 4.83
CA LEU A 183 -10.66 14.80 4.90
C LEU A 183 -10.24 14.06 6.19
N SER A 184 -10.81 14.45 7.33
CA SER A 184 -10.57 13.80 8.63
C SER A 184 -10.92 12.32 8.61
N HIS A 185 -12.07 11.93 8.02
CA HIS A 185 -12.43 10.52 7.88
C HIS A 185 -11.50 9.77 6.91
N THR A 186 -11.00 10.43 5.86
CA THR A 186 -10.02 9.85 4.94
C THR A 186 -8.70 9.56 5.65
N VAL A 187 -8.23 10.51 6.46
CA VAL A 187 -7.02 10.36 7.30
C VAL A 187 -7.22 9.22 8.30
N LEU A 188 -8.32 9.23 9.05
CA LEU A 188 -8.64 8.19 10.03
C LEU A 188 -8.68 6.79 9.41
N LEU A 189 -9.40 6.63 8.28
CA LEU A 189 -9.46 5.37 7.55
C LEU A 189 -8.07 4.90 7.11
N SER A 190 -7.24 5.83 6.61
CA SER A 190 -5.93 5.49 6.05
C SER A 190 -4.91 5.17 7.14
N LEU A 191 -4.92 5.93 8.25
CA LEU A 191 -4.13 5.61 9.45
C LEU A 191 -4.54 4.25 10.02
N THR A 192 -5.84 3.95 10.09
CA THR A 192 -6.31 2.62 10.52
C THR A 192 -5.72 1.50 9.66
N LEU A 193 -5.66 1.70 8.34
CA LEU A 193 -5.11 0.74 7.39
C LEU A 193 -3.57 0.61 7.47
N LEU A 194 -2.84 1.66 7.86
CA LEU A 194 -1.38 1.64 8.04
C LEU A 194 -0.98 1.07 9.40
N SER A 195 -1.64 1.52 10.46
CA SER A 195 -1.31 1.19 11.84
C SER A 195 -1.76 -0.20 12.25
N LYS A 196 -2.84 -0.73 11.66
CA LYS A 196 -3.35 -2.06 11.96
C LYS A 196 -3.31 -2.95 10.71
N ARG A 197 -3.03 -4.24 10.90
CA ARG A 197 -3.17 -5.25 9.84
C ARG A 197 -4.62 -5.72 9.68
N VAL A 198 -5.52 -4.78 9.37
CA VAL A 198 -6.94 -5.06 9.13
C VAL A 198 -7.22 -5.26 7.64
N SER A 199 -8.12 -6.20 7.33
CA SER A 199 -8.55 -6.42 5.94
C SER A 199 -9.48 -5.30 5.46
N TYR A 200 -9.51 -5.04 4.16
CA TYR A 200 -10.49 -4.14 3.54
C TYR A 200 -11.94 -4.53 3.86
N ARG A 201 -12.22 -5.82 4.12
CA ARG A 201 -13.54 -6.30 4.58
C ARG A 201 -13.90 -5.75 5.97
N SER A 202 -12.95 -5.74 6.90
CA SER A 202 -13.16 -5.22 8.25
C SER A 202 -13.42 -3.71 8.21
N VAL A 203 -12.56 -2.97 7.49
CA VAL A 203 -12.71 -1.53 7.31
C VAL A 203 -14.00 -1.18 6.55
N SER A 204 -14.41 -2.00 5.59
CA SER A 204 -15.67 -1.84 4.86
C SER A 204 -16.89 -1.88 5.76
N ARG A 205 -16.92 -2.77 6.75
CA ARG A 205 -18.00 -2.82 7.74
C ARG A 205 -17.97 -1.61 8.68
N ARG A 206 -16.79 -1.26 9.19
CA ARG A 206 -16.62 -0.13 10.13
C ARG A 206 -16.94 1.24 9.52
N PHE A 207 -16.59 1.45 8.26
CA PHE A 207 -16.77 2.76 7.59
C PHE A 207 -17.99 2.79 6.64
N HIS A 208 -18.72 1.68 6.51
CA HIS A 208 -19.85 1.54 5.56
C HIS A 208 -19.48 1.93 4.12
N LEU A 209 -18.30 1.49 3.66
CA LEU A 209 -17.78 1.77 2.33
C LEU A 209 -17.45 0.49 1.58
N GLU A 210 -17.64 0.50 0.26
CA GLU A 210 -17.21 -0.60 -0.60
C GLU A 210 -15.69 -0.74 -0.61
N LYS A 211 -15.20 -1.99 -0.63
CA LYS A 211 -13.75 -2.30 -0.62
C LYS A 211 -12.97 -1.58 -1.72
N GLY A 212 -13.53 -1.49 -2.93
CA GLY A 212 -12.90 -0.78 -4.04
C GLY A 212 -12.76 0.72 -3.79
N ASN A 213 -13.75 1.34 -3.14
CA ASN A 213 -13.68 2.74 -2.76
C ASN A 213 -12.63 2.96 -1.65
N ILE A 214 -12.56 2.07 -0.66
CA ILE A 214 -11.54 2.12 0.40
C ILE A 214 -10.14 2.03 -0.18
N HIS A 215 -9.90 1.08 -1.09
CA HIS A 215 -8.62 0.95 -1.78
C HIS A 215 -8.25 2.25 -2.51
N ARG A 216 -9.19 2.85 -3.24
CA ARG A 216 -8.96 4.12 -3.94
C ARG A 216 -8.67 5.28 -2.99
N ILE A 217 -9.45 5.41 -1.91
CA ILE A 217 -9.27 6.45 -0.89
C ILE A 217 -7.89 6.31 -0.25
N PHE A 218 -7.51 5.09 0.14
CA PHE A 218 -6.23 4.79 0.76
C PHE A 218 -5.04 5.17 -0.13
N PHE A 219 -5.02 4.73 -1.38
CA PHE A 219 -3.93 5.07 -2.29
C PHE A 219 -3.90 6.55 -2.67
N SER A 220 -5.07 7.19 -2.81
CA SER A 220 -5.15 8.64 -3.01
C SER A 220 -4.60 9.40 -1.79
N PHE A 221 -4.79 8.88 -0.58
CA PHE A 221 -4.17 9.42 0.62
C PHE A 221 -2.65 9.23 0.60
N CYS A 222 -2.15 8.03 0.28
CA CYS A 222 -0.71 7.76 0.16
C CYS A 222 -0.04 8.71 -0.83
N GLU A 223 -0.60 8.87 -2.03
CA GLU A 223 -0.09 9.81 -3.04
C GLU A 223 -0.03 11.24 -2.50
N ARG A 224 -1.04 11.68 -1.73
CA ARG A 224 -1.06 13.03 -1.16
C ARG A 224 -0.06 13.23 -0.04
N VAL A 225 0.15 12.22 0.81
CA VAL A 225 1.17 12.26 1.86
C VAL A 225 2.57 12.23 1.24
N ASN A 226 2.78 11.44 0.20
CA ASN A 226 4.09 11.37 -0.47
C ASN A 226 4.50 12.69 -1.12
N MET A 227 3.55 13.58 -1.47
CA MET A 227 3.89 14.96 -1.89
C MET A 227 4.54 15.80 -0.78
N LEU A 228 4.52 15.34 0.47
CA LEU A 228 5.17 16.00 1.60
C LEU A 228 6.59 15.47 1.86
N GLU A 229 7.06 14.48 1.08
CA GLU A 229 8.37 13.84 1.24
C GLU A 229 9.49 14.87 1.38
N GLU A 230 9.66 15.77 0.42
CA GLU A 230 10.74 16.79 0.44
C GLU A 230 10.68 17.75 1.63
N LYS A 231 9.49 17.92 2.24
CA LYS A 231 9.31 18.76 3.42
C LYS A 231 9.60 18.00 4.72
N GLN A 232 9.27 16.72 4.75
CA GLN A 232 9.25 15.90 5.97
C GLN A 232 10.50 15.03 6.12
N ILE A 233 11.05 14.52 5.02
CA ILE A 233 12.29 13.74 4.96
C ILE A 233 13.29 14.60 4.20
N ARG A 234 13.94 15.52 4.91
CA ARG A 234 14.91 16.45 4.33
C ARG A 234 16.20 16.42 5.10
N TRP A 235 17.28 16.69 4.38
CA TRP A 235 18.58 16.91 4.99
C TRP A 235 18.56 18.22 5.80
N PRO A 236 19.09 18.24 7.03
CA PRO A 236 19.14 19.45 7.81
C PRO A 236 20.17 20.42 7.21
N VAL A 237 19.92 21.73 7.31
CA VAL A 237 20.79 22.76 6.72
C VAL A 237 21.05 23.90 7.69
N GLY A 238 22.21 24.53 7.58
CA GLY A 238 22.57 25.69 8.42
C GLY A 238 22.60 25.35 9.90
N ARG A 239 21.89 26.13 10.72
CA ARG A 239 21.85 25.95 12.19
C ARG A 239 21.26 24.60 12.59
N GLU A 240 20.21 24.15 11.91
CA GLU A 240 19.54 22.86 12.17
C GLU A 240 20.52 21.69 12.02
N ALA A 241 21.43 21.77 11.03
CA ALA A 241 22.43 20.73 10.81
C ALA A 241 23.43 20.65 11.97
N VAL A 242 23.79 21.79 12.57
CA VAL A 242 24.71 21.84 13.72
C VAL A 242 24.02 21.35 15.00
N GLU A 243 22.74 21.66 15.17
CA GLU A 243 21.94 21.21 16.32
C GLU A 243 21.65 19.70 16.28
N ALA A 244 21.58 19.11 15.08
CA ALA A 244 21.42 17.66 14.89
C ALA A 244 22.72 16.85 15.10
N LEU A 245 23.88 17.51 15.21
CA LEU A 245 25.15 16.83 15.45
C LEU A 245 25.24 16.30 16.88
N PHE A 246 25.79 15.11 17.02
CA PHE A 246 26.09 14.49 18.30
C PHE A 246 27.47 13.84 18.26
N PRO A 247 28.21 13.82 19.37
CA PRO A 247 29.57 13.27 19.38
C PRO A 247 29.56 11.77 19.11
N LEU A 248 30.54 11.29 18.32
CA LEU A 248 30.73 9.84 18.10
C LEU A 248 31.09 9.11 19.41
N PHE A 249 31.84 9.78 20.27
CA PHE A 249 32.16 9.39 21.63
C PHE A 249 32.43 10.66 22.43
N SER A 250 32.27 10.61 23.75
CA SER A 250 32.55 11.75 24.61
C SER A 250 34.06 11.78 24.93
N PRO A 251 34.85 12.71 24.38
CA PRO A 251 36.22 12.88 24.85
C PRO A 251 36.17 13.55 26.22
N GLU A 252 37.08 13.19 27.12
CA GLU A 252 37.31 13.98 28.32
C GLU A 252 37.81 15.37 27.92
N ASP A 253 37.34 16.40 28.64
CA ASP A 253 37.69 17.81 28.42
C ASP A 253 39.16 18.08 28.81
N GLU A 254 40.12 17.52 28.07
CA GLU A 254 41.50 17.98 28.12
C GLU A 254 41.71 19.06 27.05
N GLU A 255 41.99 20.28 27.52
CA GLU A 255 42.31 21.45 26.69
C GLU A 255 43.52 21.17 25.79
N GLY A 256 43.26 20.75 24.55
CA GLY A 256 44.28 20.51 23.52
C GLY A 256 44.09 19.26 22.66
N VAL A 257 43.15 18.38 23.01
CA VAL A 257 42.87 17.16 22.22
C VAL A 257 42.03 17.49 20.98
N GLN A 258 42.33 16.82 19.85
CA GLN A 258 41.50 16.89 18.64
C GLN A 258 40.04 16.60 19.00
N LYS A 259 39.14 17.53 18.67
CA LYS A 259 37.71 17.42 18.99
C LYS A 259 37.12 16.14 18.38
N ALA A 260 36.36 15.38 19.17
CA ALA A 260 35.73 14.16 18.71
C ALA A 260 34.86 14.41 17.46
N PRO A 261 34.91 13.50 16.47
CA PRO A 261 34.13 13.62 15.25
C PRO A 261 32.64 13.64 15.60
N GLN A 262 31.89 14.47 14.87
CA GLN A 262 30.46 14.61 15.07
C GLN A 262 29.72 13.67 14.12
N VAL A 263 28.69 13.02 14.60
CA VAL A 263 27.79 12.18 13.82
C VAL A 263 26.57 13.03 13.47
N LEU A 264 26.23 13.07 12.18
CA LEU A 264 25.00 13.72 11.70
C LEU A 264 23.83 12.75 11.69
N GLY A 265 24.10 11.48 11.40
CA GLY A 265 23.09 10.45 11.37
C GLY A 265 23.65 9.06 11.13
N VAL A 266 22.79 8.08 11.33
CA VAL A 266 23.07 6.66 11.20
C VAL A 266 22.40 6.15 9.93
N LEU A 267 23.20 5.59 9.02
CA LEU A 267 22.79 5.01 7.75
C LEU A 267 22.64 3.49 7.88
N GLY A 268 21.53 2.97 7.37
CA GLY A 268 21.37 1.54 7.21
C GLY A 268 20.12 1.18 6.43
N CYS A 269 19.82 -0.12 6.38
CA CYS A 269 18.69 -0.64 5.63
C CYS A 269 17.85 -1.63 6.43
N THR A 270 16.57 -1.72 6.09
CA THR A 270 15.66 -2.76 6.57
C THR A 270 14.84 -3.32 5.40
N GLN A 271 14.38 -4.56 5.54
CA GLN A 271 13.54 -5.20 4.52
C GLN A 271 12.07 -5.15 4.91
N ILE A 272 11.22 -4.81 3.94
CA ILE A 272 9.77 -4.82 4.07
C ILE A 272 9.22 -5.93 3.18
N PRO A 273 8.67 -7.02 3.75
CA PRO A 273 8.17 -8.12 2.93
C PRO A 273 6.90 -7.70 2.18
N ILE A 274 6.83 -8.09 0.91
CA ILE A 274 5.72 -7.79 0.01
C ILE A 274 5.20 -9.06 -0.66
N ARG A 275 3.96 -9.05 -1.12
CA ARG A 275 3.47 -10.09 -2.02
C ARG A 275 4.26 -10.02 -3.32
N LEU A 276 4.75 -11.18 -3.76
CA LEU A 276 5.44 -11.30 -5.03
C LEU A 276 4.63 -10.67 -6.16
N PRO A 277 5.26 -9.81 -7.00
CA PRO A 277 4.56 -9.18 -8.08
C PRO A 277 3.90 -10.20 -9.02
N ILE A 278 2.62 -10.03 -9.33
CA ILE A 278 1.94 -10.90 -10.30
C ILE A 278 2.26 -10.37 -11.70
N GLY A 279 3.21 -10.99 -12.41
CA GLY A 279 3.45 -10.69 -13.82
C GLY A 279 4.71 -11.32 -14.40
N LYS A 280 4.49 -12.17 -15.43
CA LYS A 280 5.40 -12.76 -16.44
C LYS A 280 6.90 -12.75 -16.08
N HIS A 281 7.41 -13.91 -15.68
CA HIS A 281 8.84 -14.19 -15.77
C HIS A 281 9.30 -13.88 -17.19
N ASP A 282 10.23 -12.94 -17.32
CA ASP A 282 10.88 -12.65 -18.59
C ASP A 282 11.50 -13.92 -19.13
N VAL A 283 11.25 -14.17 -20.41
CA VAL A 283 11.81 -15.24 -21.24
C VAL A 283 13.32 -15.00 -21.50
N GLU A 284 14.00 -14.23 -20.65
CA GLU A 284 15.37 -13.75 -20.86
C GLU A 284 16.34 -14.11 -19.73
N SER A 285 15.92 -14.84 -18.68
CA SER A 285 16.91 -15.51 -17.83
C SER A 285 17.34 -16.81 -18.47
N THR A 286 18.27 -16.73 -19.42
CA THR A 286 19.09 -17.86 -19.89
C THR A 286 20.07 -18.31 -18.80
N VAL A 287 19.54 -18.69 -17.63
CA VAL A 287 20.29 -19.45 -16.62
C VAL A 287 19.38 -20.57 -16.18
N ALA A 288 19.74 -21.75 -16.64
CA ALA A 288 19.07 -23.02 -16.46
C ALA A 288 18.31 -23.15 -15.13
N GLU A 289 16.99 -23.35 -15.22
CA GLU A 289 16.09 -23.84 -14.17
C GLU A 289 16.44 -25.29 -13.78
N VAL A 290 17.71 -25.56 -13.50
CA VAL A 290 18.16 -26.84 -12.96
C VAL A 290 18.22 -26.69 -11.46
N LYS A 291 17.12 -27.12 -10.81
CA LYS A 291 17.08 -27.58 -9.41
C LYS A 291 17.51 -26.55 -8.36
N ARG A 292 16.78 -25.44 -8.20
CA ARG A 292 16.79 -24.70 -6.92
C ARG A 292 15.82 -25.35 -5.91
N MET A 293 16.08 -26.62 -5.59
CA MET A 293 15.54 -27.26 -4.39
C MET A 293 16.31 -26.74 -3.17
N LYS A 294 15.94 -25.56 -2.67
CA LYS A 294 16.17 -25.09 -1.30
C LYS A 294 15.39 -23.79 -1.11
N LYS A 295 14.51 -23.80 -0.10
CA LYS A 295 13.94 -22.74 0.76
C LYS A 295 14.44 -21.26 0.66
N GLU A 296 14.85 -20.75 -0.49
CA GLU A 296 15.28 -19.35 -0.65
C GLU A 296 14.12 -18.54 -1.24
N ALA A 297 13.65 -17.55 -0.48
CA ALA A 297 12.63 -16.62 -0.96
C ALA A 297 13.16 -15.85 -2.18
N HIS A 298 12.31 -15.64 -3.19
CA HIS A 298 12.67 -14.87 -4.39
C HIS A 298 13.14 -13.45 -3.99
N PRO A 299 14.17 -12.87 -4.63
CA PRO A 299 14.75 -11.58 -4.22
C PRO A 299 13.72 -10.44 -4.15
N ASP A 300 12.76 -10.41 -5.07
CA ASP A 300 11.67 -9.40 -5.06
C ASP A 300 10.48 -9.74 -4.14
N SER A 301 10.66 -10.65 -3.18
CA SER A 301 9.69 -10.84 -2.08
C SER A 301 9.78 -9.73 -1.03
N TRP A 302 10.69 -8.78 -1.20
CA TRP A 302 11.02 -7.72 -0.26
C TRP A 302 11.21 -6.39 -0.99
N LEU A 303 10.92 -5.29 -0.29
CA LEU A 303 11.45 -3.96 -0.60
C LEU A 303 12.63 -3.69 0.30
N ASN A 304 13.69 -3.13 -0.25
CA ASN A 304 14.81 -2.59 0.51
C ASN A 304 14.46 -1.14 0.89
N LEU A 305 14.47 -0.84 2.18
CA LEU A 305 14.26 0.50 2.74
C LEU A 305 15.59 0.96 3.35
N GLU A 306 16.32 1.81 2.63
CA GLU A 306 17.53 2.49 3.09
C GLU A 306 17.14 3.82 3.76
N LEU A 307 17.71 4.10 4.92
CA LEU A 307 17.37 5.23 5.78
C LEU A 307 18.63 5.86 6.35
N VAL A 308 18.59 7.19 6.50
CA VAL A 308 19.47 7.93 7.41
C VAL A 308 18.59 8.53 8.50
N CYS A 309 18.91 8.28 9.77
CA CYS A 309 18.22 8.90 10.89
C CYS A 309 19.18 9.69 11.79
N ASP A 310 18.69 10.79 12.37
CA ASP A 310 19.41 11.51 13.42
C ASP A 310 19.31 10.80 14.79
N HIS A 311 19.92 11.38 15.82
CA HIS A 311 19.90 10.84 17.18
C HIS A 311 18.50 10.80 17.83
N THR A 312 17.52 11.53 17.28
CA THR A 312 16.13 11.52 17.75
C THR A 312 15.26 10.50 17.01
N GLY A 313 15.80 9.88 15.96
CA GLY A 313 15.08 8.94 15.10
C GLY A 313 14.26 9.60 13.99
N HIS A 314 14.47 10.89 13.70
CA HIS A 314 13.90 11.53 12.51
C HIS A 314 14.65 11.07 11.27
N PHE A 315 13.91 10.75 10.21
CA PHE A 315 14.51 10.35 8.94
C PHE A 315 14.95 11.56 8.12
N LEU A 316 16.24 11.63 7.83
CA LEU A 316 16.88 12.67 7.01
C LEU A 316 16.90 12.26 5.52
N HIS A 317 16.94 10.96 5.28
CA HIS A 317 16.96 10.36 3.95
C HIS A 317 16.18 9.03 3.96
N CYS A 318 15.50 8.75 2.85
CA CYS A 318 14.78 7.51 2.62
C CYS A 318 14.89 7.12 1.14
N ARG A 319 15.37 5.91 0.87
CA ARG A 319 15.39 5.31 -0.48
C ARG A 319 14.72 3.94 -0.42
N ILE A 320 13.72 3.74 -1.27
CA ILE A 320 12.96 2.48 -1.37
C ILE A 320 13.25 1.87 -2.73
N SER A 321 13.80 0.67 -2.72
CA SER A 321 14.17 -0.09 -3.92
C SER A 321 13.63 -1.52 -3.88
N LYS A 322 13.74 -2.22 -5.01
CA LYS A 322 13.42 -3.65 -5.09
C LYS A 322 14.43 -4.47 -4.30
N GLY A 323 14.05 -5.64 -3.80
CA GLY A 323 14.98 -6.54 -3.13
C GLY A 323 16.17 -6.99 -4.01
N SER A 324 15.99 -7.01 -5.33
CA SER A 324 17.05 -7.25 -6.34
C SER A 324 18.01 -6.07 -6.56
N ASP A 325 17.74 -4.89 -6.01
CA ASP A 325 18.63 -3.73 -6.11
C ASP A 325 19.84 -3.91 -5.18
N MET A 326 21.04 -3.81 -5.76
CA MET A 326 22.33 -3.99 -5.08
C MET A 326 23.00 -2.67 -4.70
N ASP A 327 22.41 -1.52 -5.04
CA ASP A 327 22.91 -0.21 -4.61
C ASP A 327 22.74 -0.07 -3.09
N ARG A 328 23.87 -0.10 -2.39
CA ARG A 328 24.01 0.06 -0.94
C ARG A 328 24.77 1.34 -0.64
N GLY A 329 24.05 2.46 -0.61
CA GLY A 329 24.62 3.79 -0.33
C GLY A 329 25.53 4.37 -1.40
N ILE A 330 25.65 3.78 -2.60
CA ILE A 330 26.47 4.31 -3.71
C ILE A 330 25.83 5.61 -4.21
N THR A 331 24.52 5.60 -4.47
CA THR A 331 23.78 6.81 -4.87
C THR A 331 23.87 7.90 -3.80
N LEU A 332 23.77 7.54 -2.51
CA LEU A 332 23.87 8.50 -1.41
C LEU A 332 25.27 9.10 -1.33
N ARG A 333 26.31 8.28 -1.39
CA ARG A 333 27.71 8.74 -1.42
C ARG A 333 27.95 9.72 -2.56
N ASP A 334 27.51 9.38 -3.77
CA ASP A 334 27.71 10.25 -4.94
C ASP A 334 26.98 11.59 -4.77
N LYS A 335 25.79 11.57 -4.16
CA LYS A 335 25.06 12.80 -3.79
C LYS A 335 25.85 13.64 -2.78
N LEU A 336 26.40 13.05 -1.73
CA LEU A 336 27.18 13.78 -0.72
C LEU A 336 28.52 14.32 -1.27
N LYS A 337 29.11 13.61 -2.25
CA LYS A 337 30.29 14.07 -2.99
C LYS A 337 29.98 15.26 -3.90
N GLN A 338 28.81 15.24 -4.56
CA GLN A 338 28.35 16.34 -5.42
C GLN A 338 27.89 17.56 -4.62
N HIS A 339 27.42 17.35 -3.38
CA HIS A 339 26.88 18.39 -2.50
C HIS A 339 27.57 18.39 -1.13
N PRO A 340 28.84 18.84 -1.03
CA PRO A 340 29.57 18.89 0.24
C PRO A 340 28.89 19.75 1.31
N GLU A 341 28.06 20.71 0.93
CA GLU A 341 27.27 21.57 1.81
C GLU A 341 26.26 20.81 2.68
N LEU A 342 25.91 19.57 2.31
CA LEU A 342 25.05 18.70 3.11
C LEU A 342 25.76 18.20 4.37
N MET A 343 27.10 18.19 4.41
CA MET A 343 27.87 17.68 5.54
C MET A 343 28.55 18.85 6.28
N PRO A 344 28.12 19.20 7.50
CA PRO A 344 28.84 20.16 8.32
C PRO A 344 30.32 19.80 8.50
N PRO A 345 31.24 20.78 8.57
CA PRO A 345 32.67 20.49 8.77
C PRO A 345 32.93 19.66 10.02
N GLY A 346 33.76 18.62 9.90
CA GLY A 346 34.07 17.72 11.01
C GLY A 346 32.96 16.70 11.34
N SER A 347 31.87 16.65 10.56
CA SER A 347 30.81 15.66 10.71
C SER A 347 31.02 14.42 9.84
N CYS A 348 30.28 13.35 10.14
CA CYS A 348 30.22 12.11 9.38
C CYS A 348 28.87 11.41 9.57
N LEU A 349 28.57 10.47 8.68
CA LEU A 349 27.54 9.45 8.87
C LEU A 349 28.20 8.18 9.40
N VAL A 350 27.46 7.45 10.21
CA VAL A 350 27.84 6.12 10.69
C VAL A 350 27.01 5.09 9.96
N ALA A 351 27.64 4.09 9.35
CA ALA A 351 26.96 3.07 8.55
C ALA A 351 27.42 1.66 8.90
N ARG A 352 26.53 0.68 8.72
CA ARG A 352 26.86 -0.75 8.93
C ARG A 352 27.87 -1.25 7.89
N ALA A 353 28.42 -2.44 8.14
CA ALA A 353 29.22 -3.14 7.15
C ALA A 353 28.46 -3.32 5.82
N GLY A 354 29.19 -3.23 4.70
CA GLY A 354 28.65 -3.32 3.34
C GLY A 354 28.21 -2.00 2.71
N TYR A 355 28.27 -0.89 3.44
CA TYR A 355 28.22 0.47 2.88
C TYR A 355 29.62 0.97 2.48
N PRO A 356 29.73 1.96 1.58
CA PRO A 356 31.02 2.50 1.19
C PRO A 356 31.71 3.24 2.34
N LEU A 357 32.99 2.95 2.58
CA LEU A 357 33.84 3.69 3.50
C LEU A 357 34.40 4.92 2.78
N THR A 358 34.08 6.11 3.26
CA THR A 358 34.55 7.39 2.72
C THR A 358 34.87 8.37 3.84
N THR A 359 35.39 9.56 3.52
CA THR A 359 35.59 10.62 4.52
C THR A 359 34.30 11.06 5.22
N GLN A 360 33.15 10.92 4.55
CA GLN A 360 31.85 11.32 5.06
C GLN A 360 31.05 10.16 5.66
N ILE A 361 31.38 8.90 5.37
CA ILE A 361 30.67 7.71 5.82
C ILE A 361 31.65 6.76 6.49
N LEU A 362 31.51 6.57 7.80
CA LEU A 362 32.33 5.66 8.60
C LEU A 362 31.64 4.30 8.74
N THR A 363 32.40 3.23 8.52
CA THR A 363 31.94 1.84 8.66
C THR A 363 32.86 1.06 9.61
N PRO A 364 32.35 0.01 10.27
CA PRO A 364 33.15 -0.82 11.16
C PRO A 364 34.26 -1.56 10.41
N TYR A 365 35.29 -2.00 11.15
CA TYR A 365 36.29 -2.93 10.65
C TYR A 365 35.63 -4.30 10.42
N THR A 366 35.65 -4.79 9.18
CA THR A 366 35.05 -6.10 8.82
C THR A 366 35.78 -7.29 9.46
N ARG A 367 37.09 -7.15 9.68
CA ARG A 367 37.92 -8.12 10.40
C ARG A 367 38.70 -7.38 11.47
N SER A 368 38.16 -7.36 12.69
CA SER A 368 38.87 -6.79 13.84
C SER A 368 40.04 -7.70 14.22
N HIS A 369 41.23 -7.12 14.28
CA HIS A 369 42.48 -7.79 14.62
C HIS A 369 43.14 -7.18 15.88
N SER A 370 42.66 -6.04 16.36
CA SER A 370 43.17 -5.35 17.55
C SER A 370 42.05 -4.94 18.50
N LEU A 371 42.39 -4.77 19.80
CA LEU A 371 41.47 -4.24 20.81
C LEU A 371 40.94 -2.85 20.44
N GLN A 372 41.78 -2.06 19.79
CA GLN A 372 41.43 -0.73 19.29
C GLN A 372 40.31 -0.80 18.24
N GLU A 373 40.42 -1.68 17.26
CA GLU A 373 39.38 -1.90 16.24
C GLU A 373 38.10 -2.45 16.85
N GLU A 374 38.20 -3.33 17.87
CA GLU A 374 37.05 -3.84 18.61
C GLU A 374 36.33 -2.73 19.38
N LEU A 375 37.08 -1.83 20.04
CA LEU A 375 36.53 -0.68 20.76
C LEU A 375 35.80 0.28 19.80
N PHE A 376 36.40 0.55 18.65
CA PHE A 376 35.78 1.37 17.60
C PHE A 376 34.49 0.74 17.08
N ASN A 377 34.50 -0.56 16.75
CA ASN A 377 33.31 -1.27 16.30
C ASN A 377 32.21 -1.30 17.37
N LYS A 378 32.57 -1.48 18.64
CA LYS A 378 31.60 -1.42 19.76
C LYS A 378 30.95 -0.04 19.86
N THR A 379 31.74 1.03 19.69
CA THR A 379 31.22 2.41 19.70
C THR A 379 30.23 2.63 18.55
N LEU A 380 30.54 2.17 17.33
CA LEU A 380 29.60 2.23 16.20
C LEU A 380 28.33 1.42 16.45
N GLU A 381 28.43 0.26 17.10
CA GLU A 381 27.28 -0.59 17.42
C GLU A 381 26.28 0.12 18.35
N GLU A 382 26.76 0.95 19.29
CA GLU A 382 25.90 1.79 20.13
C GLU A 382 25.10 2.81 19.29
N HIS A 383 25.72 3.38 18.26
CA HIS A 383 25.02 4.26 17.31
C HIS A 383 24.01 3.51 16.45
N PHE A 384 24.30 2.27 16.03
CA PHE A 384 23.34 1.46 15.26
C PHE A 384 22.03 1.18 16.01
N GLN A 385 22.05 1.19 17.35
CA GLN A 385 20.83 1.06 18.15
C GLN A 385 19.83 2.19 17.90
N ILE A 386 20.29 3.39 17.53
CA ILE A 386 19.44 4.53 17.17
C ILE A 386 18.58 4.16 15.95
N LEU A 387 19.21 3.64 14.90
CA LEU A 387 18.53 3.22 13.68
C LEU A 387 17.60 2.04 13.94
N ASP A 388 18.07 1.02 14.67
CA ASP A 388 17.26 -0.15 15.02
C ASP A 388 16.00 0.26 15.79
N GLN A 389 16.13 1.19 16.73
CA GLN A 389 15.01 1.74 17.47
C GLN A 389 14.07 2.55 16.58
N ALA A 390 14.60 3.39 15.67
CA ALA A 390 13.77 4.15 14.74
C ALA A 390 12.97 3.23 13.80
N VAL A 391 13.58 2.15 13.30
CA VAL A 391 12.91 1.11 12.50
C VAL A 391 11.89 0.33 13.32
N ALA A 392 12.20 0.00 14.58
CA ALA A 392 11.26 -0.66 15.48
C ALA A 392 10.03 0.23 15.76
N ASN A 393 10.24 1.53 15.96
CA ASN A 393 9.17 2.52 16.16
C ASN A 393 8.28 2.62 14.91
N LEU A 394 8.90 2.72 13.72
CA LEU A 394 8.19 2.73 12.44
C LEU A 394 7.30 1.49 12.27
N ARG A 395 7.83 0.29 12.51
CA ARG A 395 7.11 -0.98 12.34
C ARG A 395 6.05 -1.21 13.41
N THR A 396 6.25 -0.67 14.61
CA THR A 396 5.27 -0.73 15.71
C THR A 396 4.10 0.20 15.42
N ARG A 397 4.39 1.43 14.97
CA ARG A 397 3.39 2.41 14.58
C ARG A 397 2.59 1.99 13.34
N PHE A 398 3.26 1.41 12.35
CA PHE A 398 2.67 1.01 11.07
C PHE A 398 2.77 -0.49 10.83
N GLN A 399 1.94 -1.26 11.53
CA GLN A 399 1.98 -2.72 11.50
C GLN A 399 1.73 -3.32 10.09
N ARG A 400 1.14 -2.54 9.18
CA ARG A 400 0.99 -2.93 7.77
C ARG A 400 2.36 -3.20 7.12
N LEU A 401 3.42 -2.52 7.54
CA LEU A 401 4.78 -2.73 7.04
C LEU A 401 5.37 -4.09 7.40
N ARG A 402 4.82 -4.80 8.39
CA ARG A 402 5.31 -6.15 8.70
C ARG A 402 5.09 -7.13 7.53
N TYR A 403 4.14 -6.87 6.62
CA TYR A 403 3.90 -7.60 5.36
C TYR A 403 2.85 -6.85 4.51
N LEU A 404 3.24 -6.45 3.31
CA LEU A 404 2.36 -5.77 2.36
C LEU A 404 1.80 -6.78 1.36
N ASP A 405 0.50 -7.08 1.46
CA ASP A 405 -0.23 -7.87 0.46
C ASP A 405 -0.53 -7.02 -0.80
N ILE A 406 0.54 -6.54 -1.45
CA ILE A 406 0.49 -5.64 -2.60
C ILE A 406 1.50 -6.15 -3.63
N GLY A 407 1.01 -6.81 -4.69
CA GLY A 407 1.85 -7.33 -5.77
C GLY A 407 2.26 -6.30 -6.82
N ASN A 408 2.08 -5.00 -6.57
CA ASN A 408 2.56 -3.95 -7.47
C ASN A 408 3.62 -3.14 -6.73
N TYR A 409 4.83 -3.12 -7.28
CA TYR A 409 6.00 -2.47 -6.68
C TYR A 409 5.75 -0.99 -6.37
N GLU A 410 5.27 -0.21 -7.34
CA GLU A 410 5.04 1.24 -7.15
C GLU A 410 4.03 1.53 -6.05
N ARG A 411 2.97 0.72 -5.96
CA ARG A 411 1.97 0.84 -4.89
C ARG A 411 2.55 0.44 -3.53
N ALA A 412 3.35 -0.63 -3.47
CA ALA A 412 4.00 -1.03 -2.23
C ALA A 412 4.99 0.03 -1.76
N ARG A 413 5.84 0.55 -2.67
CA ARG A 413 6.74 1.68 -2.46
C ARG A 413 5.99 2.90 -1.94
N ALA A 414 4.87 3.26 -2.55
CA ALA A 414 4.07 4.40 -2.12
C ALA A 414 3.59 4.25 -0.66
N VAL A 415 3.20 3.05 -0.23
CA VAL A 415 2.76 2.78 1.15
C VAL A 415 3.92 2.85 2.14
N VAL A 416 5.10 2.31 1.78
CA VAL A 416 6.30 2.41 2.63
C VAL A 416 6.71 3.87 2.80
N LEU A 417 6.77 4.63 1.71
CA LEU A 417 7.11 6.06 1.75
C LEU A 417 6.11 6.86 2.61
N THR A 418 4.82 6.60 2.46
CA THR A 418 3.79 7.22 3.30
C THR A 418 4.04 6.97 4.78
N ALA A 419 4.44 5.75 5.15
CA ALA A 419 4.76 5.43 6.54
C ALA A 419 6.01 6.17 7.04
N CYS A 420 7.06 6.29 6.22
CA CYS A 420 8.26 7.07 6.56
C CYS A 420 7.95 8.56 6.74
N VAL A 421 7.16 9.16 5.84
CA VAL A 421 6.74 10.57 5.93
C VAL A 421 5.91 10.80 7.20
N LEU A 422 4.92 9.93 7.44
CA LEU A 422 4.10 10.05 8.64
C LEU A 422 4.90 9.81 9.92
N HIS A 423 5.93 8.97 9.89
CA HIS A 423 6.80 8.75 11.05
C HIS A 423 7.41 10.05 11.56
N ASN A 424 7.99 10.86 10.66
CA ASN A 424 8.51 12.18 11.01
C ASN A 424 7.40 13.13 11.45
N VAL A 425 6.25 13.16 10.76
CA VAL A 425 5.08 13.95 11.19
C VAL A 425 4.69 13.64 12.63
N PHE A 426 4.67 12.36 13.02
CA PHE A 426 4.33 11.95 14.38
C PHE A 426 5.43 12.33 15.40
N LEU A 427 6.70 12.34 15.00
CA LEU A 427 7.79 12.82 15.85
C LEU A 427 7.72 14.34 16.05
N ASP A 428 7.43 15.12 15.00
CA ASP A 428 7.18 16.57 15.08
C ASP A 428 6.03 16.89 16.05
N MET A 429 5.02 16.02 16.11
CA MET A 429 3.90 16.13 17.05
C MET A 429 4.24 15.69 18.49
N GLY A 430 5.46 15.24 18.75
CA GLY A 430 5.89 14.68 20.04
C GLY A 430 5.26 13.32 20.37
N GLN A 431 4.62 12.65 19.41
CA GLN A 431 3.93 11.37 19.61
C GLN A 431 4.91 10.20 19.42
N VAL A 432 5.86 10.06 20.34
CA VAL A 432 6.86 8.98 20.31
C VAL A 432 6.22 7.64 20.71
N ILE A 433 6.57 6.57 20.00
CA ILE A 433 6.20 5.19 20.33
C ILE A 433 7.51 4.43 20.54
N GLN A 434 7.56 3.54 21.54
CA GLN A 434 8.70 2.64 21.75
C GLN A 434 8.37 1.26 21.18
N GLY A 435 9.02 0.92 20.07
CA GLY A 435 8.97 -0.41 19.48
C GLY A 435 10.00 -1.35 20.10
N GLU A 436 9.68 -2.64 20.16
CA GLU A 436 10.65 -3.66 20.55
C GLU A 436 11.63 -3.91 19.39
N VAL A 437 12.92 -3.69 19.64
CA VAL A 437 13.99 -4.01 18.69
C VAL A 437 14.08 -5.53 18.57
N LYS A 438 13.80 -6.04 17.37
CA LYS A 438 14.01 -7.45 17.04
C LYS A 438 15.34 -7.55 16.31
N LYS A 439 16.25 -8.39 16.81
CA LYS A 439 17.43 -8.80 16.05
C LYS A 439 16.93 -9.59 14.83
N GLU A 440 16.90 -8.95 13.67
CA GLU A 440 16.69 -9.65 12.41
C GLU A 440 18.01 -10.31 12.02
N GLU A 441 17.96 -11.59 11.63
CA GLU A 441 19.12 -12.24 11.02
C GLU A 441 19.42 -11.50 9.70
N PRO A 442 20.69 -11.12 9.43
CA PRO A 442 21.04 -10.49 8.18
C PRO A 442 20.77 -11.46 7.03
N ILE A 443 19.67 -11.24 6.29
CA ILE A 443 19.31 -12.03 5.10
C ILE A 443 20.32 -11.77 3.97
N ILE A 444 21.02 -10.64 4.01
CA ILE A 444 21.97 -10.22 2.98
C ILE A 444 23.38 -10.55 3.46
N GLN A 445 24.12 -11.33 2.68
CA GLN A 445 25.57 -11.48 2.85
C GLN A 445 26.20 -10.08 2.88
N GLU A 446 26.88 -9.75 3.96
CA GLU A 446 27.69 -8.53 4.05
C GLU A 446 28.83 -8.65 3.04
N GLY A 447 28.59 -8.19 1.80
CA GLY A 447 29.64 -7.96 0.83
C GLY A 447 30.55 -6.83 1.32
N GLU A 448 31.82 -6.85 0.92
CA GLU A 448 32.72 -5.74 1.18
C GLU A 448 32.25 -4.53 0.37
N GLY A 449 31.92 -3.42 1.06
CA GLY A 449 31.60 -2.15 0.42
C GLY A 449 32.83 -1.54 -0.23
N GLU A 450 32.64 -0.60 -1.15
CA GLU A 450 33.78 0.15 -1.73
C GLU A 450 34.52 0.91 -0.64
N VAL A 451 35.85 0.91 -0.70
CA VAL A 451 36.72 1.54 0.29
C VAL A 451 37.53 2.63 -0.38
N ASP A 452 37.43 3.84 0.14
CA ASP A 452 38.26 4.98 -0.23
C ASP A 452 39.44 5.13 0.74
N ASP A 453 40.64 5.34 0.20
CA ASP A 453 41.89 5.44 0.99
C ASP A 453 41.81 6.58 2.02
N GLU A 454 41.22 7.72 1.65
CA GLU A 454 41.03 8.86 2.56
C GLU A 454 40.04 8.52 3.69
N GLY A 455 39.02 7.71 3.38
CA GLY A 455 38.08 7.17 4.36
C GLY A 455 38.74 6.22 5.36
N VAL A 456 39.65 5.36 4.89
CA VAL A 456 40.46 4.47 5.75
C VAL A 456 41.33 5.29 6.70
N CYS A 457 42.11 6.23 6.18
CA CYS A 457 42.96 7.10 7.00
C CYS A 457 42.15 7.86 8.06
N ARG A 458 40.97 8.37 7.69
CA ARG A 458 40.08 9.05 8.64
C ARG A 458 39.56 8.12 9.72
N ARG A 459 39.12 6.92 9.36
CA ARG A 459 38.64 5.91 10.32
C ARG A 459 39.73 5.53 11.31
N ASP A 460 40.93 5.23 10.81
CA ASP A 460 42.05 4.80 11.64
C ASP A 460 42.51 5.93 12.59
N ALA A 461 42.54 7.18 12.11
CA ALA A 461 42.83 8.34 12.98
C ALA A 461 41.78 8.54 14.09
N ILE A 462 40.49 8.31 13.79
CA ILE A 462 39.41 8.38 14.79
C ILE A 462 39.53 7.23 15.79
N SER A 463 39.84 6.03 15.30
CA SER A 463 40.06 4.83 16.10
C SER A 463 41.23 5.03 17.08
N ASP A 464 42.35 5.61 16.61
CA ASP A 464 43.49 5.99 17.45
C ASP A 464 43.09 6.99 18.54
N LEU A 465 42.27 7.99 18.19
CA LEU A 465 41.83 9.02 19.12
C LEU A 465 40.93 8.43 20.23
N LEU A 466 39.99 7.57 19.84
CA LEU A 466 39.10 6.85 20.76
C LEU A 466 39.90 5.95 21.71
N PHE A 467 40.91 5.25 21.20
CA PHE A 467 41.73 4.37 22.01
C PHE A 467 42.56 5.14 23.03
N LYS A 468 43.14 6.29 22.64
CA LYS A 468 43.88 7.18 23.56
C LYS A 468 42.99 7.74 24.67
N SER A 469 41.74 8.13 24.36
CA SER A 469 40.80 8.57 25.40
C SER A 469 40.47 7.44 26.38
N PHE A 470 40.31 6.21 25.88
CA PHE A 470 40.00 5.06 26.74
C PHE A 470 41.16 4.62 27.63
N ASP A 471 42.40 4.68 27.14
CA ASP A 471 43.59 4.36 27.95
C ASP A 471 43.82 5.39 29.07
N SER A 472 43.48 6.65 28.81
CA SER A 472 43.60 7.73 29.80
C SER A 472 42.66 7.53 30.99
N GLU A 473 41.45 6.99 30.78
CA GLU A 473 40.49 6.66 31.86
C GLU A 473 40.97 5.55 32.82
N ARG A 474 41.99 4.76 32.44
CA ARG A 474 42.51 3.63 33.23
C ARG A 474 43.73 3.96 34.08
N THR A 475 44.40 5.08 33.81
CA THR A 475 45.55 5.60 34.57
C THR A 475 45.12 6.61 35.61
#